data_AF-A0A9E2RIA5-F1
#
_entry.id   AF-A0A9E2RIA5-F1
#
_cell.length_a   1.000
_cell.length_b   1.000
_cell.length_c   1.000
_cell.angle_alpha   90.00
_cell.angle_beta   90.00
_cell.angle_gamma   90.00
#
_symmetry.space_group_name_H-M   'P 1'
#
loop_
_entity.id
_entity.type
_entity.pdbx_description
1 polymer ?
#
loop_
_entity_poly.entity_id
_entity_poly.type
_entity_poly.pdbx_seq_one_letter_code
_entity_poly.pdbx_strand_id
1 'polypeptide(L)'
;MLRPLLFTLCIMSTLTASFTGTQAAEAPAAAEITTPSSTLRIDAASTEAAVQRPAVTFDRTIHFIAGEGSDVQLSAGRYGVERAGHERLRLLPSDNQPPIEIQAASIEHDESLPAPVSLAVIEEGQDDQVHLVLLLPDGQGLDATGTFSGTRSRGSRVQPINRLQMQQALNQI
;
A
#
# COMPACT_ATOMS: atom_id res chain seq x y z
N MET A 1 -3.91 -38.49 -29.38
CA MET A 1 -5.26 -37.87 -29.39
C MET A 1 -5.32 -36.85 -28.27
N LEU A 2 -5.16 -35.55 -28.59
CA LEU A 2 -5.29 -34.46 -27.62
C LEU A 2 -5.88 -33.24 -28.34
N ARG A 3 -7.07 -32.80 -27.92
CA ARG A 3 -7.88 -31.74 -28.55
C ARG A 3 -7.45 -30.35 -28.01
N PRO A 4 -7.30 -29.31 -28.86
CA PRO A 4 -7.22 -27.93 -28.42
C PRO A 4 -8.63 -27.31 -28.37
N LEU A 5 -8.91 -26.52 -27.32
CA LEU A 5 -10.18 -25.82 -27.15
C LEU A 5 -9.91 -24.31 -27.23
N LEU A 6 -10.04 -23.76 -28.44
CA LEU A 6 -10.08 -22.32 -28.71
C LEU A 6 -11.44 -21.79 -28.26
N PHE A 7 -11.45 -20.93 -27.24
CA PHE A 7 -12.63 -20.15 -26.86
C PHE A 7 -12.70 -18.89 -27.74
N THR A 8 -13.60 -18.91 -28.73
CA THR A 8 -13.94 -17.75 -29.57
C THR A 8 -14.98 -16.91 -28.83
N LEU A 9 -14.58 -15.72 -28.39
CA LEU A 9 -15.43 -14.73 -27.71
C LEU A 9 -16.06 -13.80 -28.76
N CYS A 10 -17.33 -14.04 -29.08
CA CYS A 10 -18.19 -13.16 -29.87
C CYS A 10 -19.31 -12.65 -28.96
N ILE A 11 -19.36 -11.37 -28.57
CA ILE A 11 -20.62 -10.59 -28.52
C ILE A 11 -20.29 -9.09 -28.68
N MET A 12 -20.55 -8.56 -29.89
CA MET A 12 -20.80 -7.15 -30.14
C MET A 12 -22.25 -6.84 -29.75
N SER A 13 -22.50 -5.78 -28.99
CA SER A 13 -23.82 -5.16 -28.91
C SER A 13 -23.70 -3.67 -28.60
N THR A 14 -23.82 -2.88 -29.65
CA THR A 14 -24.07 -1.43 -29.62
C THR A 14 -25.57 -1.21 -29.55
N LEU A 15 -26.04 -0.38 -28.61
CA LEU A 15 -27.41 0.12 -28.62
C LEU A 15 -27.41 1.65 -28.54
N THR A 16 -27.86 2.27 -29.61
CA THR A 16 -28.09 3.70 -29.80
C THR A 16 -29.54 4.01 -29.43
N ALA A 17 -29.79 5.06 -28.64
CA ALA A 17 -31.13 5.63 -28.48
C ALA A 17 -31.05 7.16 -28.45
N SER A 18 -31.59 7.78 -29.48
CA SER A 18 -31.82 9.23 -29.60
C SER A 18 -33.23 9.52 -29.10
N PHE A 19 -33.41 10.50 -28.22
CA PHE A 19 -34.73 11.03 -27.87
C PHE A 19 -34.74 12.55 -28.05
N THR A 20 -35.40 12.98 -29.11
CA THR A 20 -35.71 14.38 -29.43
C THR A 20 -37.10 14.68 -28.90
N GLY A 21 -37.22 15.67 -28.02
CA GLY A 21 -38.49 16.19 -27.53
C GLY A 21 -38.47 17.72 -27.46
N THR A 22 -39.17 18.34 -28.40
CA THR A 22 -39.44 19.79 -28.53
C THR A 22 -40.82 20.09 -27.96
N GLN A 23 -41.01 21.20 -27.20
CA GLN A 23 -41.93 22.31 -27.55
C GLN A 23 -42.21 23.27 -26.36
N ALA A 24 -42.40 24.53 -26.73
CA ALA A 24 -42.50 25.76 -25.96
C ALA A 24 -43.90 26.10 -25.41
N ALA A 25 -43.95 26.94 -24.37
CA ALA A 25 -44.99 27.95 -24.04
C ALA A 25 -44.49 28.76 -22.83
N GLU A 26 -44.05 30.02 -22.97
CA GLU A 26 -44.81 31.28 -22.97
C GLU A 26 -45.09 31.86 -21.56
N ALA A 27 -44.58 33.08 -21.33
CA ALA A 27 -44.62 33.92 -20.11
C ALA A 27 -45.96 34.72 -20.03
N PRO A 28 -46.25 35.66 -19.08
CA PRO A 28 -45.40 36.33 -18.07
C PRO A 28 -46.06 36.66 -16.70
N ALA A 29 -45.31 37.41 -15.86
CA ALA A 29 -45.76 38.41 -14.88
C ALA A 29 -45.44 38.16 -13.38
N ALA A 30 -44.49 38.97 -12.91
CA ALA A 30 -44.45 39.68 -11.63
C ALA A 30 -44.57 38.90 -10.30
N ALA A 31 -43.43 38.71 -9.63
CA ALA A 31 -43.22 39.15 -8.24
C ALA A 31 -41.73 39.00 -7.88
N GLU A 32 -41.05 40.12 -7.67
CA GLU A 32 -39.83 40.20 -6.85
C GLU A 32 -40.14 39.66 -5.46
N ILE A 33 -39.40 38.67 -4.95
CA ILE A 33 -38.91 38.68 -3.57
C ILE A 33 -37.70 37.72 -3.44
N THR A 34 -36.61 38.24 -2.87
CA THR A 34 -35.68 37.54 -1.96
C THR A 34 -34.87 36.35 -2.48
N THR A 35 -33.56 36.60 -2.58
CA THR A 35 -32.44 35.67 -2.46
C THR A 35 -32.75 34.43 -1.62
N PRO A 36 -32.45 33.22 -2.13
CA PRO A 36 -31.79 32.21 -1.33
C PRO A 36 -30.33 32.15 -1.79
N SER A 37 -29.43 32.65 -0.94
CA SER A 37 -28.65 31.77 -0.07
C SER A 37 -27.87 30.75 -0.88
N SER A 38 -26.56 31.00 -0.98
CA SER A 38 -25.49 30.02 -1.16
C SER A 38 -25.99 28.58 -1.13
N THR A 39 -26.37 28.05 -2.28
CA THR A 39 -26.38 26.61 -2.45
C THR A 39 -24.92 26.24 -2.63
N LEU A 40 -24.32 25.90 -1.50
CA LEU A 40 -23.07 25.18 -1.34
C LEU A 40 -22.90 24.25 -2.55
N ARG A 41 -22.05 24.65 -3.51
CA ARG A 41 -21.51 23.69 -4.47
C ARG A 41 -20.65 22.79 -3.62
N ILE A 42 -21.24 21.69 -3.17
CA ILE A 42 -20.49 20.52 -2.75
C ILE A 42 -19.89 20.02 -4.05
N ASP A 43 -18.80 20.65 -4.45
CA ASP A 43 -17.83 19.97 -5.28
C ASP A 43 -17.51 18.70 -4.50
N ALA A 44 -17.94 17.58 -5.05
CA ALA A 44 -17.44 16.27 -4.69
C ALA A 44 -15.95 16.26 -5.06
N ALA A 45 -15.15 17.03 -4.30
CA ALA A 45 -13.84 16.58 -3.92
C ALA A 45 -14.13 15.25 -3.22
N SER A 46 -13.99 14.18 -3.98
CA SER A 46 -13.61 12.88 -3.45
C SER A 46 -12.35 13.13 -2.62
N THR A 47 -12.53 13.61 -1.40
CA THR A 47 -11.67 13.25 -0.29
C THR A 47 -11.99 11.79 -0.05
N GLU A 48 -11.53 10.95 -0.99
CA GLU A 48 -11.06 9.63 -0.65
C GLU A 48 -10.19 9.88 0.58
N ALA A 49 -10.66 9.45 1.74
CA ALA A 49 -9.84 9.35 2.91
C ALA A 49 -8.64 8.52 2.43
N ALA A 50 -7.56 9.22 2.06
CA ALA A 50 -6.35 8.60 1.61
C ALA A 50 -5.92 7.77 2.80
N VAL A 51 -6.24 6.48 2.78
CA VAL A 51 -5.72 5.50 3.72
C VAL A 51 -4.23 5.68 3.58
N GLN A 52 -3.62 6.39 4.53
CA GLN A 52 -2.21 6.73 4.48
C GLN A 52 -1.47 5.42 4.60
N ARG A 53 -1.17 4.83 3.45
CA ARG A 53 -0.43 3.59 3.38
C ARG A 53 0.99 3.91 3.81
N PRO A 54 1.50 3.26 4.85
CA PRO A 54 2.87 3.50 5.28
C PRO A 54 3.80 3.14 4.12
N ALA A 55 4.80 3.96 3.89
CA ALA A 55 5.74 3.79 2.79
C ALA A 55 7.16 3.92 3.32
N VAL A 56 8.05 3.11 2.76
CA VAL A 56 9.46 3.08 3.06
C VAL A 56 10.26 3.43 1.80
N THR A 57 11.40 4.08 1.97
CA THR A 57 12.32 4.39 0.87
C THR A 57 13.63 3.66 1.14
N PHE A 58 14.09 2.93 0.14
CA PHE A 58 15.39 2.26 0.15
C PHE A 58 16.35 3.00 -0.79
N ASP A 59 17.55 3.32 -0.29
CA ASP A 59 18.61 4.01 -1.02
C ASP A 59 19.42 3.06 -1.93
N ARG A 60 19.36 1.76 -1.63
CA ARG A 60 20.10 0.72 -2.32
C ARG A 60 19.28 -0.55 -2.47
N THR A 61 19.81 -1.48 -3.24
CA THR A 61 19.24 -2.81 -3.44
C THR A 61 19.29 -3.61 -2.14
N ILE A 62 18.19 -4.31 -1.81
CA ILE A 62 18.07 -5.17 -0.63
C ILE A 62 17.51 -6.53 -1.06
N HIS A 63 18.03 -7.59 -0.47
CA HIS A 63 17.55 -8.95 -0.61
C HIS A 63 16.66 -9.33 0.56
N PHE A 64 15.45 -9.81 0.28
CA PHE A 64 14.51 -10.31 1.27
C PHE A 64 14.13 -11.75 0.94
N ILE A 65 13.59 -12.45 1.93
CA ILE A 65 13.00 -13.76 1.71
C ILE A 65 11.53 -13.58 1.34
N ALA A 66 11.12 -14.17 0.22
CA ALA A 66 9.72 -14.19 -0.21
C ALA A 66 8.85 -14.99 0.74
N GLY A 67 7.52 -14.85 0.62
CA GLY A 67 6.56 -15.68 1.37
C GLY A 67 6.73 -17.19 1.13
N GLU A 68 7.26 -17.61 -0.02
CA GLU A 68 7.59 -19.00 -0.36
C GLU A 68 8.99 -19.46 0.06
N GLY A 69 9.82 -18.57 0.65
CA GLY A 69 11.18 -18.89 1.08
C GLY A 69 12.26 -18.70 0.01
N SER A 70 11.92 -18.17 -1.17
CA SER A 70 12.88 -17.79 -2.21
C SER A 70 13.57 -16.46 -1.87
N ASP A 71 14.73 -16.18 -2.45
CA ASP A 71 15.37 -14.84 -2.34
C ASP A 71 14.74 -13.89 -3.36
N VAL A 72 14.38 -12.70 -2.90
CA VAL A 72 13.80 -11.64 -3.72
C VAL A 72 14.61 -10.38 -3.56
N GLN A 73 15.06 -9.86 -4.70
CA GLN A 73 15.82 -8.63 -4.77
C GLN A 73 14.89 -7.43 -4.99
N LEU A 74 14.92 -6.49 -4.06
CA LEU A 74 14.29 -5.18 -4.17
C LEU A 74 15.33 -4.17 -4.63
N SER A 75 14.97 -3.37 -5.63
CA SER A 75 15.81 -2.24 -6.06
C SER A 75 15.67 -1.05 -5.11
N ALA A 76 16.59 -0.10 -5.21
CA ALA A 76 16.40 1.20 -4.57
C ALA A 76 15.12 1.86 -5.09
N GLY A 77 14.34 2.47 -4.20
CA GLY A 77 13.05 3.04 -4.55
C GLY A 77 12.12 3.23 -3.36
N ARG A 78 10.94 3.77 -3.65
CA ARG A 78 9.87 3.96 -2.67
C ARG A 78 8.81 2.87 -2.81
N TYR A 79 8.55 2.19 -1.71
CA TYR A 79 7.61 1.08 -1.63
C TYR A 79 6.53 1.38 -0.60
N GLY A 80 5.27 1.23 -0.98
CA GLY A 80 4.17 1.14 -0.01
C GLY A 80 4.24 -0.21 0.70
N VAL A 81 4.01 -0.22 2.00
CA VAL A 81 4.08 -1.43 2.84
C VAL A 81 2.68 -1.76 3.32
N GLU A 82 2.26 -3.01 3.11
CA GLU A 82 0.98 -3.53 3.58
C GLU A 82 1.16 -4.88 4.25
N ARG A 83 0.22 -5.22 5.13
CA ARG A 83 0.07 -6.56 5.68
C ARG A 83 -0.65 -7.45 4.68
N ALA A 84 -0.04 -8.58 4.32
CA ALA A 84 -0.64 -9.60 3.45
C ALA A 84 -1.01 -10.92 4.17
N GLY A 85 -0.84 -10.95 5.49
CA GLY A 85 -1.19 -12.11 6.34
C GLY A 85 -0.68 -11.95 7.77
N HIS A 86 -0.57 -13.06 8.50
CA HIS A 86 0.00 -13.05 9.85
C HIS A 86 1.53 -12.96 9.88
N GLU A 87 2.21 -13.42 8.82
CA GLU A 87 3.68 -13.51 8.75
C GLU A 87 4.19 -13.09 7.35
N ARG A 88 3.47 -12.18 6.71
CA ARG A 88 3.78 -11.71 5.35
C ARG A 88 3.54 -10.23 5.19
N LEU A 89 4.51 -9.56 4.61
CA LEU A 89 4.42 -8.18 4.16
C LEU A 89 4.31 -8.14 2.64
N ARG A 90 3.47 -7.24 2.13
CA ARG A 90 3.37 -6.92 0.72
C ARG A 90 3.95 -5.54 0.49
N LEU A 91 4.92 -5.48 -0.41
CA LEU A 91 5.54 -4.27 -0.89
C LEU A 91 4.92 -3.90 -2.22
N LEU A 92 4.53 -2.64 -2.33
CA LEU A 92 3.89 -2.05 -3.49
C LEU A 92 4.86 -1.04 -4.09
N PRO A 93 5.58 -1.39 -5.16
CA PRO A 93 6.48 -0.46 -5.82
C PRO A 93 5.69 0.71 -6.42
N SER A 94 6.26 1.91 -6.40
CA SER A 94 5.62 3.10 -7.01
C SER A 94 5.60 3.06 -8.54
N ASP A 95 6.51 2.29 -9.15
CA ASP A 95 6.78 2.31 -10.60
C ASP A 95 5.90 1.35 -11.42
N ASN A 96 4.67 1.10 -10.95
CA ASN A 96 3.70 0.21 -11.60
C ASN A 96 4.19 -1.25 -11.79
N GLN A 97 5.19 -1.65 -10.99
CA GLN A 97 5.68 -3.02 -10.89
C GLN A 97 4.71 -3.88 -10.07
N PRO A 98 4.68 -5.21 -10.29
CA PRO A 98 3.84 -6.09 -9.50
C PRO A 98 4.17 -6.01 -8.00
N PRO A 99 3.17 -6.19 -7.12
CA PRO A 99 3.40 -6.29 -5.70
C PRO A 99 4.31 -7.47 -5.38
N ILE A 100 5.17 -7.28 -4.38
CA ILE A 100 6.16 -8.26 -3.93
C ILE A 100 5.79 -8.69 -2.52
N GLU A 101 5.63 -9.99 -2.30
CA GLU A 101 5.33 -10.54 -0.97
C GLU A 101 6.58 -11.11 -0.32
N ILE A 102 6.92 -10.62 0.86
CA ILE A 102 8.07 -11.03 1.65
C ILE A 102 7.61 -11.68 2.96
N GLN A 103 8.42 -12.60 3.45
CA GLN A 103 8.26 -13.23 4.75
C GLN A 103 8.59 -12.22 5.85
N ALA A 104 7.74 -12.17 6.87
CA ALA A 104 7.91 -11.33 8.05
C ALA A 104 7.55 -12.12 9.31
N ALA A 105 8.19 -11.82 10.44
CA ALA A 105 7.80 -12.33 11.75
C ALA A 105 6.74 -11.42 12.37
N SER A 106 5.71 -12.00 12.99
CA SER A 106 4.78 -11.21 13.81
C SER A 106 5.48 -10.75 15.08
N ILE A 107 5.35 -9.46 15.37
CA ILE A 107 5.82 -8.84 16.61
C ILE A 107 4.63 -8.16 17.30
N GLU A 108 4.75 -7.91 18.60
CA GLU A 108 3.78 -7.13 19.36
C GLU A 108 4.48 -5.89 19.91
N HIS A 109 3.74 -4.78 20.00
CA HIS A 109 4.25 -3.51 20.45
C HIS A 109 3.18 -2.80 21.31
N ASP A 110 3.61 -2.07 22.34
CA ASP A 110 2.70 -1.34 23.26
C ASP A 110 2.55 0.14 22.86
N GLU A 111 3.25 0.54 21.80
CA GLU A 111 3.30 1.91 21.30
C GLU A 111 1.93 2.30 20.72
N SER A 112 1.37 3.39 21.24
CA SER A 112 0.08 3.91 20.75
C SER A 112 0.30 4.70 19.47
N LEU A 113 -0.07 4.09 18.34
CA LEU A 113 0.05 4.70 17.02
C LEU A 113 -1.32 5.15 16.51
N PRO A 114 -1.47 6.38 16.00
CA PRO A 114 -2.74 6.85 15.43
C PRO A 114 -3.02 6.28 14.04
N ALA A 115 -2.00 5.77 13.36
CA ALA A 115 -2.07 5.16 12.03
C ALA A 115 -0.95 4.11 11.87
N PRO A 116 -1.03 3.20 10.88
CA PRO A 116 0.05 2.27 10.57
C PRO A 116 1.35 3.00 10.20
N VAL A 117 2.49 2.51 10.68
CA VAL A 117 3.82 3.10 10.44
C VAL A 117 4.76 2.03 9.89
N SER A 118 5.51 2.33 8.84
CA SER A 118 6.57 1.46 8.32
C SER A 118 7.94 2.09 8.53
N LEU A 119 8.91 1.31 9.00
CA LEU A 119 10.26 1.74 9.33
C LEU A 119 11.27 0.77 8.71
N ALA A 120 12.34 1.28 8.13
CA ALA A 120 13.53 0.49 7.84
C ALA A 120 14.58 0.79 8.90
N VAL A 121 15.04 -0.24 9.60
CA VAL A 121 16.03 -0.13 10.67
C VAL A 121 17.25 -0.96 10.29
N ILE A 122 18.42 -0.35 10.32
CA ILE A 122 19.69 -1.06 10.14
C ILE A 122 20.24 -1.36 11.53
N GLU A 123 20.63 -2.61 11.77
CA GLU A 123 21.14 -3.03 13.07
C GLU A 123 22.59 -2.59 13.27
N GLU A 124 22.87 -1.90 14.37
CA GLU A 124 24.23 -1.44 14.69
C GLU A 124 25.19 -2.63 14.85
N GLY A 125 26.25 -2.66 14.05
CA GLY A 125 27.23 -3.75 14.03
C GLY A 125 26.88 -4.90 13.07
N GLN A 126 25.74 -4.83 12.39
CA GLN A 126 25.38 -5.66 11.24
C GLN A 126 24.99 -4.76 10.07
N ASP A 127 25.96 -4.03 9.52
CA ASP A 127 25.76 -3.05 8.43
C ASP A 127 25.14 -3.64 7.16
N ASP A 128 25.13 -4.97 7.06
CA ASP A 128 24.53 -5.71 5.96
C ASP A 128 23.06 -6.09 6.20
N GLN A 129 22.56 -6.04 7.44
CA GLN A 129 21.22 -6.49 7.81
C GLN A 129 20.27 -5.29 7.97
N VAL A 130 19.10 -5.42 7.36
CA VAL A 130 18.04 -4.41 7.42
C VAL A 130 16.73 -5.05 7.86
N HIS A 131 16.06 -4.43 8.81
CA HIS A 131 14.76 -4.83 9.34
C HIS A 131 13.70 -3.87 8.80
N LEU A 132 12.74 -4.40 8.06
CA LEU A 132 11.56 -3.67 7.62
C LEU A 132 10.42 -3.97 8.57
N VAL A 133 10.09 -2.99 9.39
CA VAL A 133 9.09 -3.11 10.45
C VAL A 133 7.83 -2.36 10.05
N LEU A 134 6.70 -3.05 10.04
CA LEU A 134 5.37 -2.46 9.93
C LEU A 134 4.70 -2.54 11.30
N LEU A 135 4.37 -1.39 11.89
CA LEU A 135 3.65 -1.28 13.16
C LEU A 135 2.21 -0.87 12.88
N LEU A 136 1.26 -1.52 13.53
CA LEU A 136 -0.17 -1.31 13.35
C LEU A 136 -0.76 -0.69 14.63
N PRO A 137 -1.85 0.10 14.52
CA PRO A 137 -2.45 0.74 15.68
C PRO A 137 -3.11 -0.24 16.68
N ASP A 138 -3.23 -1.51 16.33
CA ASP A 138 -3.78 -2.58 17.18
C ASP A 138 -2.76 -3.21 18.14
N GLY A 139 -1.52 -2.69 18.15
CA GLY A 139 -0.41 -3.24 18.94
C GLY A 139 0.26 -4.44 18.30
N GLN A 140 -0.10 -4.79 17.05
CA GLN A 140 0.60 -5.80 16.28
C GLN A 140 1.61 -5.15 15.34
N GLY A 141 2.66 -5.89 15.02
CA GLY A 141 3.60 -5.51 13.98
C GLY A 141 4.08 -6.70 13.19
N LEU A 142 4.78 -6.39 12.11
CA LEU A 142 5.46 -7.36 11.26
C LEU A 142 6.89 -6.87 11.05
N ASP A 143 7.85 -7.77 11.24
CA ASP A 143 9.27 -7.50 11.03
C ASP A 143 9.81 -8.43 9.94
N ALA A 144 10.21 -7.86 8.81
CA ALA A 144 10.90 -8.58 7.75
C ALA A 144 12.39 -8.25 7.75
N THR A 145 13.22 -9.29 7.82
CA THR A 145 14.67 -9.13 7.76
C THR A 145 15.19 -9.36 6.35
N GLY A 146 15.90 -8.37 5.83
CA GLY A 146 16.64 -8.42 4.57
C GLY A 146 18.13 -8.18 4.76
N THR A 147 18.90 -8.34 3.69
CA THR A 147 20.33 -8.02 3.64
C THR A 147 20.74 -7.24 2.40
N PHE A 148 21.78 -6.41 2.48
CA PHE A 148 22.28 -5.67 1.31
C PHE A 148 23.16 -6.54 0.39
N SER A 149 23.90 -7.49 0.94
CA SER A 149 24.83 -8.36 0.19
C SER A 149 24.18 -9.60 -0.40
N GLY A 150 22.95 -9.94 0.01
CA GLY A 150 22.31 -11.22 -0.29
C GLY A 150 22.99 -12.42 0.39
N THR A 151 24.02 -12.20 1.20
CA THR A 151 24.71 -13.28 1.92
C THR A 151 24.11 -13.45 3.31
N ARG A 152 23.44 -14.58 3.55
CA ARG A 152 22.99 -14.95 4.90
C ARG A 152 24.08 -15.76 5.58
N SER A 153 24.58 -15.29 6.72
CA SER A 153 25.46 -16.09 7.55
C SER A 153 24.73 -17.35 7.99
N ARG A 154 25.28 -18.54 7.67
CA ARG A 154 24.66 -19.86 7.94
C ARG A 154 24.48 -20.20 9.43
N GLY A 155 24.81 -19.29 10.33
CA GLY A 155 24.59 -19.40 11.78
C GLY A 155 23.88 -18.20 12.41
N SER A 156 23.50 -17.17 11.64
CA SER A 156 22.77 -16.03 12.19
C SER A 156 21.29 -16.39 12.29
N ARG A 157 20.81 -16.61 13.51
CA ARG A 157 19.37 -16.67 13.78
C ARG A 157 18.81 -15.29 13.47
N VAL A 158 17.81 -15.22 12.60
CA VAL A 158 17.04 -13.98 12.39
C VAL A 158 16.43 -13.63 13.74
N GLN A 159 17.00 -12.63 14.40
CA GLN A 159 16.45 -12.09 15.62
C GLN A 159 15.49 -10.97 15.22
N PRO A 160 14.26 -10.97 15.73
CA PRO A 160 13.37 -9.85 15.53
C PRO A 160 13.98 -8.58 16.15
N ILE A 161 13.65 -7.42 15.59
CA ILE A 161 14.07 -6.12 16.10
C ILE A 161 13.75 -5.98 17.60
N ASN A 162 14.70 -5.45 18.37
CA ASN A 162 14.49 -5.21 19.80
C ASN A 162 13.61 -3.96 20.01
N ARG A 163 12.80 -3.97 21.08
CA ARG A 163 12.01 -2.82 21.54
C ARG A 163 12.80 -1.50 21.60
N LEU A 164 14.05 -1.53 22.07
CA LEU A 164 14.89 -0.33 22.13
C LEU A 164 15.14 0.25 20.74
N GLN A 165 15.45 -0.61 19.76
CA GLN A 165 15.69 -0.20 18.37
C GLN A 165 14.41 0.33 17.72
N MET A 166 13.27 -0.31 18.00
CA MET A 166 11.97 0.17 17.55
C MET A 166 11.65 1.57 18.10
N GLN A 167 11.87 1.80 19.39
CA GLN A 167 11.66 3.12 20.01
C GLN A 167 12.61 4.18 19.46
N GLN A 168 13.86 3.81 19.22
CA GLN A 168 14.83 4.71 18.59
C GLN A 168 14.39 5.09 17.17
N ALA A 169 13.91 4.13 16.38
CA ALA A 169 13.42 4.39 15.03
C ALA A 169 12.16 5.29 15.03
N LEU A 170 11.25 5.06 15.98
CA LEU A 170 10.06 5.90 16.16
C LEU A 170 10.38 7.34 16.60
N ASN A 171 11.50 7.58 17.28
CA ASN A 171 11.91 8.94 17.66
C ASN A 171 12.59 9.73 16.52
N GLN A 172 12.86 9.10 15.38
CA GLN A 172 13.55 9.71 14.23
C GLN A 172 12.61 10.11 13.08
N ILE A 173 11.32 9.77 13.19
CA ILE A 173 10.26 10.17 12.25
C ILE A 173 9.55 11.43 12.72
#